data_AF-A0A2V5Z3W7-F1
#
_entry.id   AF-A0A2V5Z3W7-F1
#
_cell.length_a   1.000
_cell.length_b   1.000
_cell.length_c   1.000
_cell.angle_alpha   90.00
_cell.angle_beta   90.00
_cell.angle_gamma   90.00
#
_symmetry.space_group_name_H-M   'P 1'
#
loop_
_entity.id
_entity.type
_entity.pdbx_description
1 polymer ?
#
loop_
_entity_poly.entity_id
_entity_poly.type
_entity_poly.pdbx_seq_one_letter_code
_entity_poly.pdbx_strand_id
1 'polypeptide(L)'
;TQFFEFVKGLAQSATEGQTVRLSPALMQPIAADDVAAALTGLALAEPLNGTVEIAGPEPIRMDEFARRYLSATRDPRKVTTDVHALYFGTELNDQSLTPGDNARLGPTRFEEWLSRSTPRRETQQGSVRVTSQEQPNHILERTSQ
;
A
#
# COMPACT_ATOMS: atom_id res chain seq x y z
N THR A 1 5.19 13.54 -7.40
CA THR A 1 4.17 12.88 -6.55
C THR A 1 4.78 11.72 -5.76
N GLN A 2 3.99 11.02 -4.93
CA GLN A 2 4.36 9.77 -4.23
C GLN A 2 3.90 8.53 -5.01
N PHE A 3 4.41 7.33 -4.70
CA PHE A 3 3.95 6.07 -5.31
C PHE A 3 2.89 5.33 -4.48
N PHE A 4 2.03 4.54 -5.14
CA PHE A 4 1.06 3.67 -4.47
C PHE A 4 1.74 2.66 -3.53
N GLU A 5 2.90 2.13 -3.93
CA GLU A 5 3.71 1.15 -3.22
C GLU A 5 4.12 1.62 -1.81
N PHE A 6 4.25 2.93 -1.58
CA PHE A 6 4.63 3.49 -0.27
C PHE A 6 3.51 3.43 0.79
N VAL A 7 2.25 3.15 0.42
CA VAL A 7 1.11 3.20 1.36
C VAL A 7 1.30 2.32 2.60
N LYS A 8 1.96 1.16 2.45
CA LYS A 8 2.29 0.27 3.56
C LYS A 8 3.29 0.90 4.53
N GLY A 9 4.33 1.54 3.98
CA GLY A 9 5.35 2.25 4.76
C GLY A 9 4.77 3.44 5.50
N LEU A 10 3.97 4.25 4.81
CA LEU A 10 3.22 5.39 5.36
C LEU A 10 2.34 4.98 6.55
N ALA A 11 1.49 3.96 6.37
CA ALA A 11 0.64 3.47 7.44
C ALA A 11 1.46 2.96 8.64
N GLN A 12 2.61 2.32 8.38
CA GLN A 12 3.49 1.81 9.43
C GLN A 12 4.19 2.93 10.21
N SER A 13 4.75 3.94 9.53
CA SER A 13 5.44 5.06 10.18
C SER A 13 4.50 5.95 10.98
N ALA A 14 3.23 6.01 10.59
CA ALA A 14 2.18 6.76 11.28
C ALA A 14 1.43 5.95 12.36
N THR A 15 1.88 4.73 12.72
CA THR A 15 1.20 3.88 13.71
C THR A 15 1.64 4.16 15.15
N GLU A 16 0.68 4.55 15.99
CA GLU A 16 0.76 4.57 17.45
C GLU A 16 -0.16 3.46 18.01
N GLY A 17 0.42 2.34 18.46
CA GLY A 17 -0.33 1.20 19.01
C GLY A 17 -1.24 0.51 17.98
N GLN A 18 -2.51 0.90 17.91
CA GLN A 18 -3.51 0.42 16.93
C GLN A 18 -4.11 1.55 16.09
N THR A 19 -3.62 2.78 16.25
CA THR A 19 -4.08 3.98 15.55
C THR A 19 -3.04 4.39 14.51
N VAL A 20 -3.48 4.67 13.29
CA VAL A 20 -2.67 5.30 12.24
C VAL A 20 -3.09 6.77 12.18
N ARG A 21 -2.20 7.70 12.54
CA ARG A 21 -2.49 9.13 12.64
C ARG A 21 -1.95 9.86 11.42
N LEU A 22 -2.83 10.39 10.56
CA LEU A 22 -2.43 10.98 9.28
C LEU A 22 -3.11 12.31 8.99
N SER A 23 -2.38 13.16 8.27
CA SER A 23 -2.87 14.45 7.77
C SER A 23 -4.02 14.25 6.76
N PRO A 24 -5.00 15.18 6.71
CA PRO A 24 -5.99 15.23 5.64
C PRO A 24 -5.43 15.73 4.30
N ALA A 25 -4.16 16.13 4.22
CA ALA A 25 -3.55 16.75 3.04
C ALA A 25 -3.75 15.92 1.75
N LEU A 26 -4.03 16.64 0.65
CA LEU A 26 -4.17 16.04 -0.68
C LEU A 26 -2.81 15.62 -1.26
N MET A 27 -2.82 14.48 -1.93
CA MET A 27 -1.72 13.92 -2.71
C MET A 27 -2.27 13.28 -3.99
N GLN A 28 -1.49 13.19 -5.06
CA GLN A 28 -1.93 12.55 -6.32
C GLN A 28 -1.02 11.36 -6.69
N PRO A 29 -1.00 10.30 -5.86
CA PRO A 29 -0.04 9.21 -5.97
C PRO A 29 -0.22 8.40 -7.25
N ILE A 30 0.84 7.75 -7.72
CA ILE A 30 0.89 7.00 -8.99
C ILE A 30 1.42 5.57 -8.80
N ALA A 31 1.07 4.64 -9.68
CA ALA A 31 1.72 3.33 -9.75
C ALA A 31 3.16 3.45 -10.27
N ALA A 32 4.09 2.65 -9.74
CA ALA A 32 5.46 2.61 -10.27
C ALA A 32 5.52 2.22 -11.77
N ASP A 33 4.64 1.33 -12.22
CA ASP A 33 4.55 0.91 -13.63
C ASP A 33 4.17 2.07 -14.57
N ASP A 34 3.25 2.93 -14.16
CA ASP A 34 2.84 4.11 -14.94
C ASP A 34 4.00 5.12 -15.08
N VAL A 35 4.82 5.28 -14.03
CA VAL A 35 6.05 6.10 -14.07
C VAL A 35 7.06 5.51 -15.05
N ALA A 36 7.26 4.19 -15.02
CA ALA A 36 8.18 3.51 -15.94
C ALA A 36 7.73 3.65 -17.40
N ALA A 37 6.43 3.49 -17.68
CA ALA A 37 5.85 3.69 -19.00
C ALA A 37 6.02 5.15 -19.49
N ALA A 38 5.71 6.13 -18.65
CA ALA A 38 5.89 7.55 -18.98
C ALA A 38 7.36 7.92 -19.22
N LEU A 39 8.29 7.40 -18.41
CA LEU A 39 9.73 7.60 -18.56
C LEU A 39 10.25 6.97 -19.86
N THR A 40 9.76 5.78 -20.23
CA THR A 40 10.11 5.12 -21.49
C THR A 40 9.65 5.95 -22.69
N GLY A 41 8.42 6.46 -22.66
CA GLY A 41 7.91 7.36 -23.70
C GLY A 41 8.67 8.68 -23.80
N LEU A 42 9.17 9.22 -22.68
CA LEU A 42 10.00 10.42 -22.65
C LEU A 42 11.41 10.17 -23.21
N ALA A 43 12.03 9.04 -22.86
CA ALA A 43 13.39 8.69 -23.30
C ALA A 43 13.51 8.38 -24.79
N LEU A 44 12.40 8.04 -25.45
CA LEU A 44 12.32 7.74 -26.89
C LEU A 44 11.83 8.93 -27.74
N ALA A 45 11.49 10.07 -27.12
CA ALA A 45 11.00 11.26 -27.79
C ALA A 45 12.13 12.28 -28.04
N GLU A 46 11.84 13.31 -28.85
CA GLU A 46 12.73 14.46 -29.01
C GLU A 46 12.99 15.16 -27.65
N PRO A 47 14.23 15.65 -27.38
CA PRO A 47 14.57 16.28 -26.11
C PRO A 47 13.69 17.48 -25.77
N LEU A 48 12.91 17.37 -24.69
CA LEU A 48 12.01 18.44 -24.25
C LEU A 48 12.73 19.63 -23.56
N ASN A 49 13.99 19.45 -23.15
CA ASN A 49 14.82 20.47 -22.49
C ASN A 49 14.12 21.20 -21.32
N GLY A 50 13.31 20.48 -20.55
CA GLY A 50 12.52 21.01 -19.44
C GLY A 50 11.98 19.91 -18.54
N THR A 51 11.35 20.32 -17.43
CA THR A 51 10.75 19.42 -16.45
C THR A 51 9.39 18.93 -16.93
N VAL A 52 9.12 17.63 -16.79
CA VAL A 52 7.79 17.03 -16.97
C VAL A 52 7.34 16.47 -15.64
N GLU A 53 6.24 16.99 -15.11
CA GLU A 53 5.60 16.41 -13.94
C GLU A 53 4.75 15.20 -14.34
N ILE A 54 4.76 14.18 -13.47
CA ILE A 54 4.02 12.94 -13.64
C ILE A 54 3.27 12.67 -12.34
N ALA A 55 1.99 12.33 -12.43
CA ALA A 55 1.10 12.08 -11.29
C ALA A 55 0.09 10.96 -11.59
N GLY A 56 -0.58 10.42 -10.58
CA GLY A 56 -1.64 9.42 -10.81
C GLY A 56 -2.91 10.05 -11.36
N PRO A 57 -3.94 9.24 -11.68
CA PRO A 57 -5.13 9.73 -12.36
C PRO A 57 -5.98 10.67 -11.50
N GLU A 58 -5.93 10.53 -10.17
CA GLU A 58 -6.86 11.22 -9.26
C GLU A 58 -6.18 11.64 -7.95
N PRO A 59 -6.49 12.83 -7.40
CA PRO A 59 -6.05 13.23 -6.07
C PRO A 59 -6.83 12.48 -4.98
N ILE A 60 -6.15 12.16 -3.89
CA ILE A 60 -6.68 11.47 -2.71
C ILE A 60 -6.07 12.09 -1.45
N ARG A 61 -6.82 12.10 -0.35
CA ARG A 61 -6.29 12.54 0.95
C ARG A 61 -5.40 11.44 1.53
N MET A 62 -4.33 11.84 2.23
CA MET A 62 -3.36 10.89 2.80
C MET A 62 -3.98 9.93 3.84
N ASP A 63 -4.90 10.42 4.67
CA ASP A 63 -5.67 9.60 5.62
C ASP A 63 -6.56 8.56 4.90
N GLU A 64 -7.25 8.96 3.84
CA GLU A 64 -8.11 8.09 3.04
C GLU A 64 -7.32 7.06 2.22
N PHE A 65 -6.16 7.45 1.69
CA PHE A 65 -5.23 6.57 0.98
C PHE A 65 -4.79 5.39 1.86
N ALA A 66 -4.38 5.67 3.11
CA ALA A 66 -4.10 4.63 4.09
C ALA A 66 -5.36 3.84 4.48
N ARG A 67 -6.51 4.49 4.67
CA ARG A 67 -7.78 3.83 5.07
C ARG A 67 -8.22 2.77 4.06
N ARG A 68 -8.15 3.09 2.76
CA ARG A 68 -8.47 2.14 1.67
C ARG A 68 -7.50 0.96 1.64
N TYR A 69 -6.20 1.20 1.83
CA TYR A 69 -5.20 0.13 1.89
C TYR A 69 -5.42 -0.82 3.09
N LEU A 70 -5.64 -0.28 4.29
CA LEU A 70 -5.91 -1.11 5.49
C LEU A 70 -7.20 -1.93 5.32
N SER A 71 -8.24 -1.33 4.74
CA SER A 71 -9.50 -2.01 4.42
C SER A 71 -9.29 -3.17 3.43
N ALA A 72 -8.61 -2.92 2.30
CA ALA A 72 -8.33 -3.92 1.27
C ALA A 72 -7.49 -5.11 1.80
N THR A 73 -6.51 -4.81 2.67
CA THR A 73 -5.63 -5.82 3.28
C THR A 73 -6.22 -6.52 4.52
N ARG A 74 -7.39 -6.06 5.00
CA ARG A 74 -8.03 -6.47 6.27
C ARG A 74 -7.16 -6.24 7.51
N ASP A 75 -6.39 -5.16 7.51
CA ASP A 75 -5.62 -4.71 8.67
C ASP A 75 -6.57 -4.09 9.72
N PRO A 76 -6.48 -4.47 11.01
CA PRO A 76 -7.42 -4.02 12.03
C PRO A 76 -7.20 -2.57 12.51
N ARG A 77 -6.03 -1.97 12.21
CA ARG A 77 -5.66 -0.62 12.68
C ARG A 77 -6.67 0.43 12.20
N LYS A 78 -6.86 1.48 13.01
CA LYS A 78 -7.82 2.56 12.73
C LYS A 78 -7.11 3.82 12.26
N VAL A 79 -7.52 4.38 11.12
CA VAL A 79 -7.00 5.69 10.67
C VAL A 79 -7.76 6.82 11.34
N THR A 80 -7.03 7.62 12.12
CA THR A 80 -7.46 8.90 12.69
C THR A 80 -6.89 10.03 11.86
N THR A 81 -7.77 10.90 11.38
CA THR A 81 -7.39 12.14 10.70
C THR A 81 -6.93 13.16 11.74
N ASP A 82 -5.79 13.81 11.52
CA ASP A 82 -5.24 14.82 12.42
C ASP A 82 -4.55 15.91 11.58
N VAL A 83 -5.06 17.14 11.67
CA VAL A 83 -4.57 18.28 10.86
C VAL A 83 -3.12 18.64 11.18
N HIS A 84 -2.65 18.36 12.40
CA HIS A 84 -1.29 18.65 12.86
C HIS A 84 -0.36 17.44 12.76
N ALA A 85 -0.81 16.34 12.14
CA ALA A 85 0.05 15.18 11.89
C ALA A 85 1.18 15.54 10.92
N LEU A 86 2.40 15.53 11.45
CA LEU A 86 3.61 15.82 10.68
C LEU A 86 3.90 14.69 9.68
N TYR A 87 4.09 15.06 8.41
CA TYR A 87 4.62 14.17 7.40
C TYR A 87 6.15 14.25 7.42
N PHE A 88 6.81 13.20 7.90
CA PHE A 88 8.27 13.15 8.09
C PHE A 88 8.85 14.36 8.87
N GLY A 89 8.11 14.85 9.87
CA GLY A 89 8.52 15.98 10.72
C GLY A 89 8.09 17.37 10.23
N THR A 90 7.36 17.46 9.11
CA THR A 90 6.87 18.73 8.55
C THR A 90 5.34 18.74 8.47
N GLU A 91 4.70 19.85 8.86
CA GLU A 91 3.26 20.05 8.65
C GLU A 91 3.01 20.34 7.16
N LEU A 92 2.11 19.59 6.52
CA LEU A 92 1.80 19.75 5.10
C LEU A 92 0.75 20.84 4.90
N ASN A 93 0.90 21.62 3.81
CA ASN A 93 -0.19 22.40 3.25
C ASN A 93 -0.79 21.70 2.02
N ASP A 94 -2.02 22.06 1.63
CA ASP A 94 -2.82 21.40 0.59
C ASP A 94 -2.27 21.50 -0.85
N GLN A 95 -1.09 22.08 -1.04
CA GLN A 95 -0.38 22.15 -2.32
C GLN A 95 0.93 21.33 -2.34
N SER A 96 1.34 20.77 -1.20
CA SER A 96 2.69 20.20 -1.03
C SER A 96 2.92 18.84 -1.71
N LEU A 97 1.85 18.12 -2.10
CA LEU A 97 1.95 16.74 -2.64
C LEU A 97 1.11 16.49 -3.91
N THR A 98 0.51 17.53 -4.48
CA THR A 98 -0.15 17.51 -5.80
C THR A 98 0.80 18.04 -6.88
N PRO A 99 0.65 17.60 -8.15
CA PRO A 99 1.32 18.26 -9.27
C PRO A 99 0.76 19.68 -9.51
N GLY A 100 1.45 20.44 -10.34
CA GLY A 100 0.89 21.61 -11.02
C GLY A 100 0.00 21.23 -12.21
N ASP A 101 -0.64 22.24 -12.80
CA ASP A 101 -1.79 22.12 -13.72
C ASP A 101 -1.59 21.25 -14.98
N ASN A 102 -0.34 20.94 -15.37
CA ASN A 102 0.01 20.31 -16.64
C ASN A 102 0.73 18.96 -16.50
N ALA A 103 0.61 18.27 -15.35
CA ALA A 103 1.22 16.95 -15.18
C ALA A 103 0.63 15.89 -16.12
N ARG A 104 1.50 14.98 -16.59
CA ARG A 104 1.09 13.77 -17.30
C ARG A 104 0.50 12.78 -16.30
N LEU A 105 -0.75 12.39 -16.52
CA LEU A 105 -1.46 11.49 -15.60
C LEU A 105 -1.27 10.03 -16.02
N GLY A 106 -0.83 9.19 -15.07
CA GLY A 106 -0.84 7.73 -15.20
C GLY A 106 -2.28 7.20 -15.24
N PRO A 107 -2.57 6.14 -16.01
CA PRO A 107 -3.92 5.60 -16.13
C PRO A 107 -4.39 4.79 -14.92
N THR A 108 -3.47 4.22 -14.11
CA THR A 108 -3.81 3.20 -13.13
C THR A 108 -4.46 3.82 -11.89
N ARG A 109 -5.74 3.47 -11.64
CA ARG A 109 -6.49 3.91 -10.46
C ARG A 109 -6.03 3.15 -9.21
N PHE A 110 -6.16 3.78 -8.04
CA PHE A 110 -5.66 3.18 -6.80
C PHE A 110 -6.40 1.88 -6.42
N GLU A 111 -7.73 1.84 -6.60
CA GLU A 111 -8.55 0.65 -6.37
C GLU A 111 -8.18 -0.50 -7.31
N GLU A 112 -7.84 -0.18 -8.56
CA GLU A 112 -7.36 -1.14 -9.55
C GLU A 112 -6.00 -1.70 -9.15
N TRP A 113 -5.05 -0.84 -8.77
CA TRP A 113 -3.75 -1.25 -8.24
C TRP A 113 -3.90 -2.14 -6.99
N LEU A 114 -4.74 -1.75 -6.02
CA LEU A 114 -5.04 -2.54 -4.82
C LEU A 114 -5.57 -3.94 -5.14
N SER A 115 -6.42 -4.06 -6.17
CA SER A 115 -7.00 -5.34 -6.60
C SER A 115 -5.97 -6.30 -7.20
N ARG A 116 -4.89 -5.76 -7.79
CA ARG A 116 -3.76 -6.50 -8.35
C ARG A 116 -2.69 -6.81 -7.29
N SER A 117 -2.43 -5.86 -6.38
CA SER A 117 -1.34 -5.95 -5.39
C SER A 117 -1.71 -6.69 -4.10
N THR A 118 -3.00 -6.84 -3.79
CA THR A 118 -3.47 -7.57 -2.61
C THR A 118 -3.89 -8.99 -2.98
N PRO A 119 -3.24 -10.06 -2.47
CA PRO A 119 -3.69 -11.42 -2.72
C PRO A 119 -5.12 -11.63 -2.21
N ARG A 120 -6.04 -11.94 -3.13
CA ARG A 120 -7.33 -12.52 -2.77
C ARG A 120 -7.04 -13.87 -2.13
N ARG A 121 -7.08 -13.94 -0.79
CA ARG A 121 -7.13 -15.24 -0.09
C ARG A 121 -8.39 -15.96 -0.54
N GLU A 122 -8.23 -16.86 -1.51
CA GLU A 122 -9.23 -17.85 -1.84
C GLU A 122 -9.51 -18.69 -0.60
N THR A 123 -10.78 -18.81 -0.26
CA THR A 123 -11.23 -19.74 0.77
C THR A 123 -11.00 -21.16 0.28
N GLN A 124 -9.86 -21.75 0.68
CA GLN A 124 -9.65 -23.20 0.62
C GLN A 124 -10.57 -23.88 1.66
N GLN A 125 -11.87 -23.96 1.32
CA GLN A 125 -12.80 -24.91 1.92
C GLN A 125 -12.86 -26.14 1.00
N GLY A 126 -11.88 -27.03 1.17
CA GLY A 126 -11.79 -28.31 0.48
C GLY A 126 -11.76 -29.47 1.47
N SER A 127 -12.94 -30.03 1.78
CA SER A 127 -13.07 -31.42 2.26
C SER A 127 -12.50 -32.35 1.17
N VAL A 128 -11.94 -33.56 1.37
CA VAL A 128 -12.07 -34.67 2.34
C VAL A 128 -10.69 -35.41 2.33
N ARG A 129 -10.23 -36.28 3.24
CA ARG A 129 -10.84 -37.20 4.23
C ARG A 129 -9.99 -37.34 5.50
N VAL A 130 -10.60 -37.94 6.53
CA VAL A 130 -9.90 -38.66 7.62
C VAL A 130 -9.47 -40.04 7.15
N THR A 131 -8.23 -40.44 7.46
CA THR A 131 -7.85 -41.86 7.62
C THR A 131 -6.97 -42.00 8.84
N SER A 132 -7.50 -42.60 9.91
CA SER A 132 -6.73 -42.98 11.08
C SER A 132 -5.63 -43.97 10.69
N GLN A 133 -4.39 -43.72 11.10
CA GLN A 133 -3.45 -44.80 11.40
C GLN A 133 -3.02 -44.68 12.86
N GLU A 134 -3.68 -45.50 13.66
CA GLU A 134 -3.29 -45.92 14.99
C GLU A 134 -2.14 -46.93 14.87
N GLN A 135 -1.04 -46.74 15.59
CA GLN A 135 -0.16 -47.78 16.17
C GLN A 135 1.02 -47.14 16.95
N PRO A 136 1.67 -47.86 17.89
CA PRO A 136 1.58 -47.41 19.27
C PRO A 136 2.89 -46.91 19.90
N ASN A 137 2.68 -46.31 21.07
CA ASN A 137 3.69 -45.90 22.04
C ASN A 137 4.63 -47.08 22.41
N HIS A 138 5.95 -46.88 22.32
CA HIS A 138 6.91 -47.72 23.04
C HIS A 138 7.90 -46.86 23.83
N ILE A 139 7.46 -46.55 25.05
CA ILE A 139 8.33 -46.06 26.12
C ILE A 139 9.24 -47.23 26.53
N LEU A 140 10.54 -47.00 26.60
CA LEU A 140 11.50 -47.88 27.26
C LEU A 140 12.25 -47.09 28.34
N GLU A 141 11.61 -46.98 29.50
CA GLU A 141 12.28 -46.53 30.72
C GLU A 141 13.00 -47.70 31.40
N ARG A 142 14.33 -47.56 31.46
CA ARG A 142 15.14 -47.66 32.70
C ARG A 142 15.13 -48.96 33.55
N THR A 143 16.32 -49.59 33.58
CA THR A 143 17.13 -49.87 34.80
C THR A 143 17.12 -51.27 35.46
N SER A 144 18.35 -51.77 35.73
CA SER A 144 18.78 -52.85 36.65
C SER A 144 18.29 -54.29 36.39
N GLN A 145 19.12 -55.34 36.46
CA GLN A 145 20.33 -55.53 37.29
C GLN A 145 21.60 -55.90 36.50
#